data_AF-A0AAC9RNP5-F1
#
_entry.id   AF-A0AAC9RNP5-F1
#
_cell.length_a   1.000
_cell.length_b   1.000
_cell.length_c   1.000
_cell.angle_alpha   90.00
_cell.angle_beta   90.00
_cell.angle_gamma   90.00
#
_symmetry.space_group_name_H-M   'P 1'
#
loop_
_entity.id
_entity.type
_entity.pdbx_description
1 polymer ?
#
loop_
_entity_poly.entity_id
_entity_poly.type
_entity_poly.pdbx_seq_one_letter_code
_entity_poly.pdbx_strand_id
1 'polypeptide(L)'
;MKKRSLADKNKNFNSQTPSLKPQSDYNDIKLPLREESLDISKDKVQIGSVNIRKEAIKEEKTITVPVIREEIIIEKKFLDDKDHEHTDTIRIPITEEHIEITKHPVVLENVDIYNKKSQDIKQIEVTLKKEKLRIQTHGDAKVIDDQADDYHLSKNLFQQTISCDNQSMP
;
A
#
# COMPACT_ATOMS: atom_id res chain seq x y z
N MET A 1 96.52 -79.76 6.34
CA MET A 1 96.91 -79.44 4.95
C MET A 1 96.55 -77.98 4.64
N LYS A 2 97.51 -77.23 4.06
CA LYS A 2 97.41 -76.05 3.14
C LYS A 2 95.98 -75.78 2.56
N LYS A 3 95.45 -74.57 2.33
CA LYS A 3 95.95 -73.23 1.89
C LYS A 3 94.91 -72.14 2.28
N ARG A 4 95.31 -70.92 2.69
CA ARG A 4 95.35 -69.64 1.93
C ARG A 4 94.26 -69.41 0.86
N SER A 5 93.51 -68.30 0.97
CA SER A 5 93.50 -67.18 -0.01
C SER A 5 92.57 -66.03 0.41
N LEU A 6 93.06 -64.80 0.29
CA LEU A 6 92.34 -63.53 0.39
C LEU A 6 91.60 -63.22 -0.93
N ALA A 7 90.48 -62.48 -0.85
CA ALA A 7 90.05 -61.39 -1.74
C ALA A 7 88.66 -60.91 -1.23
N ASP A 8 88.53 -59.74 -0.60
CA ASP A 8 88.49 -58.37 -1.14
C ASP A 8 87.06 -57.86 -1.42
N LYS A 9 86.78 -56.71 -0.79
CA LYS A 9 85.93 -55.59 -1.25
C LYS A 9 84.42 -55.58 -0.97
N ASN A 10 84.11 -54.65 -0.06
CA ASN A 10 83.19 -53.52 -0.24
C ASN A 10 81.74 -53.72 0.22
N LYS A 11 81.42 -53.21 1.42
CA LYS A 11 80.07 -52.72 1.73
C LYS A 11 80.14 -51.28 2.25
N ASN A 12 79.63 -50.45 1.36
CA ASN A 12 79.49 -49.01 1.35
C ASN A 12 78.74 -48.47 2.59
N PHE A 13 79.24 -47.36 3.12
CA PHE A 13 78.51 -46.52 4.07
C PHE A 13 77.29 -45.91 3.38
N ASN A 14 76.13 -45.93 4.04
CA ASN A 14 75.07 -44.96 3.80
C ASN A 14 74.35 -44.69 5.11
N SER A 15 74.74 -43.59 5.76
CA SER A 15 74.04 -42.97 6.87
C SER A 15 72.74 -42.34 6.35
N GLN A 16 71.61 -43.01 6.57
CA GLN A 16 70.29 -42.39 6.40
C GLN A 16 69.95 -41.64 7.69
N THR A 17 70.13 -40.32 7.64
CA THR A 17 69.53 -39.37 8.58
C THR A 17 68.01 -39.36 8.37
N PRO A 18 67.18 -39.66 9.39
CA PRO A 18 65.75 -39.50 9.25
C PRO A 18 65.42 -38.00 9.27
N SER A 19 64.99 -37.47 8.13
CA SER A 19 64.43 -36.14 8.00
C SER A 19 63.08 -36.08 8.73
N LEU A 20 63.08 -35.59 9.97
CA LEU A 20 61.85 -35.21 10.66
C LEU A 20 61.33 -33.93 10.03
N LYS A 21 60.36 -34.05 9.12
CA LYS A 21 59.50 -32.92 8.76
C LYS A 21 58.61 -32.65 9.98
N PRO A 22 58.54 -31.41 10.51
CA PRO A 22 57.57 -31.11 11.55
C PRO A 22 56.17 -31.22 10.93
N GLN A 23 55.40 -32.22 11.35
CA GLN A 23 53.95 -32.17 11.22
C GLN A 23 53.48 -31.11 12.20
N SER A 24 53.18 -29.92 11.68
CA SER A 24 52.52 -28.88 12.45
C SER A 24 51.05 -29.25 12.60
N ASP A 25 50.68 -29.77 13.77
CA ASP A 25 49.29 -29.85 14.20
C ASP A 25 48.79 -28.43 14.49
N TYR A 26 48.39 -27.72 13.43
CA TYR A 26 47.63 -26.48 13.58
C TYR A 26 46.20 -26.86 13.98
N ASN A 27 45.85 -26.59 15.24
CA ASN A 27 44.46 -26.62 15.66
C ASN A 27 43.76 -25.38 15.09
N ASP A 28 42.96 -25.56 14.04
CA ASP A 28 42.15 -24.50 13.44
C ASP A 28 41.02 -24.08 14.39
N ILE A 29 41.19 -22.92 15.03
CA ILE A 29 40.13 -22.28 15.82
C ILE A 29 39.41 -21.26 14.93
N LYS A 30 38.12 -21.50 14.66
CA LYS A 30 37.27 -20.57 13.90
C LYS A 30 36.54 -19.62 14.85
N LEU A 31 36.77 -18.32 14.72
CA LEU A 31 36.05 -17.28 15.44
C LEU A 31 35.18 -16.47 14.46
N PRO A 32 33.85 -16.69 14.43
CA PRO A 32 32.97 -15.93 13.55
C PRO A 32 32.79 -14.50 14.08
N LEU A 33 33.03 -13.50 13.23
CA LEU A 33 32.68 -12.11 13.49
C LEU A 33 31.27 -11.82 12.99
N ARG A 34 30.51 -10.99 13.71
CA ARG A 34 29.13 -10.62 13.38
C ARG A 34 29.00 -9.13 13.04
N GLU A 35 27.99 -8.84 12.22
CA GLU A 35 27.58 -7.49 11.85
C GLU A 35 26.06 -7.39 11.93
N GLU A 36 25.55 -6.29 12.50
CA GLU A 36 24.12 -5.99 12.55
C GLU A 36 23.66 -5.37 11.21
N SER A 37 22.47 -5.77 10.75
CA SER A 37 21.80 -5.22 9.56
C SER A 37 20.47 -4.59 9.94
N LEU A 38 20.10 -3.49 9.27
CA LEU A 38 18.84 -2.79 9.48
C LEU A 38 17.83 -3.13 8.38
N ASP A 39 16.61 -3.48 8.78
CA ASP A 39 15.46 -3.63 7.89
C ASP A 39 14.38 -2.59 8.28
N ILE A 40 13.77 -1.95 7.29
CA ILE A 40 12.78 -0.88 7.48
C ILE A 40 11.50 -1.24 6.75
N SER A 41 10.46 -1.55 7.51
CA SER A 41 9.10 -1.75 7.02
C SER A 41 8.17 -0.62 7.45
N LYS A 42 7.07 -0.44 6.72
CA LYS A 42 6.03 0.55 7.03
C LYS A 42 4.67 -0.09 6.91
N ASP A 43 3.86 0.07 7.95
CA ASP A 43 2.47 -0.39 7.96
C ASP A 43 1.50 0.76 7.70
N LYS A 44 0.41 0.44 7.02
CA LYS A 44 -0.71 1.37 6.82
C LYS A 44 -1.65 1.24 8.01
N VAL A 45 -1.87 2.34 8.72
CA VAL A 45 -2.82 2.41 9.83
C VAL A 45 -3.95 3.36 9.45
N GLN A 46 -5.19 2.94 9.65
CA GLN A 46 -6.35 3.81 9.47
C GLN A 46 -6.42 4.80 10.63
N ILE A 47 -6.23 6.09 10.33
CA ILE A 47 -6.21 7.17 11.34
C ILE A 47 -7.55 7.88 11.49
N GLY A 48 -8.52 7.60 10.62
CA GLY A 48 -9.82 8.28 10.63
C GLY A 48 -10.81 7.71 9.63
N SER A 49 -12.05 8.19 9.72
CA SER A 49 -13.12 7.87 8.78
C SER A 49 -14.03 9.09 8.60
N VAL A 50 -14.59 9.24 7.40
CA VAL A 50 -15.56 10.29 7.06
C VAL A 50 -16.80 9.60 6.51
N ASN A 51 -17.97 10.00 7.00
CA ASN A 51 -19.26 9.53 6.51
C ASN A 51 -19.94 10.65 5.71
N ILE A 52 -20.29 10.37 4.45
CA ILE A 52 -20.94 11.33 3.56
C ILE A 52 -22.34 10.80 3.26
N ARG A 53 -23.36 11.63 3.53
CA ARG A 53 -24.76 11.31 3.23
C ARG A 53 -25.45 12.51 2.60
N LYS A 54 -26.30 12.24 1.62
CA LYS A 54 -27.26 13.21 1.09
C LYS A 54 -28.56 13.10 1.89
N GLU A 55 -29.15 14.23 2.23
CA GLU A 55 -30.45 14.30 2.88
C GLU A 55 -31.47 14.93 1.93
N ALA A 56 -32.64 14.30 1.80
CA ALA A 56 -33.73 14.83 0.98
C ALA A 56 -34.74 15.51 1.89
N ILE A 57 -34.90 16.82 1.73
CA ILE A 57 -35.89 17.61 2.45
C ILE A 57 -37.14 17.78 1.59
N LYS A 58 -38.30 17.83 2.25
CA LYS A 58 -39.58 18.10 1.60
C LYS A 58 -39.99 19.53 1.89
N GLU A 59 -40.42 20.23 0.86
CA GLU A 59 -41.01 21.58 0.95
C GLU A 59 -42.43 21.50 0.41
N GLU A 60 -43.40 22.02 1.17
CA GLU A 60 -44.78 22.12 0.74
C GLU A 60 -45.00 23.46 0.03
N LYS A 61 -45.62 23.43 -1.14
CA LYS A 61 -45.96 24.63 -1.92
C LYS A 61 -47.44 24.63 -2.26
N THR A 62 -48.10 25.73 -1.97
CA THR A 62 -49.50 25.96 -2.35
C THR A 62 -49.52 26.75 -3.65
N ILE A 63 -50.16 26.19 -4.68
CA ILE A 63 -50.33 26.84 -5.98
C ILE A 63 -51.84 26.96 -6.22
N THR A 64 -52.31 28.18 -6.46
CA THR A 64 -53.71 28.43 -6.84
C THR A 64 -53.80 28.47 -8.35
N VAL A 65 -54.56 27.54 -8.92
CA VAL A 65 -54.81 27.45 -10.37
C VAL A 65 -56.30 27.69 -10.59
N PRO A 66 -56.71 28.72 -11.36
CA PRO A 66 -58.11 28.88 -11.73
C PRO A 66 -58.52 27.75 -12.66
N VAL A 67 -59.72 27.21 -12.45
CA VAL A 67 -60.31 26.19 -13.32
C VAL A 67 -61.66 26.68 -13.83
N ILE A 68 -61.91 26.42 -15.11
CA ILE A 68 -63.14 26.79 -15.79
C ILE A 68 -64.10 25.60 -15.78
N ARG A 69 -65.38 25.91 -15.53
CA ARG A 69 -66.49 24.99 -15.69
C ARG A 69 -67.52 25.66 -16.56
N GLU A 70 -67.90 25.00 -17.64
CA GLU A 70 -68.92 25.51 -18.56
C GLU A 70 -70.22 24.74 -18.36
N GLU A 71 -71.29 25.47 -18.09
CA GLU A 71 -72.64 24.94 -17.94
C GLU A 71 -73.58 25.64 -18.92
N ILE A 72 -74.44 24.88 -19.59
CA ILE A 72 -75.59 25.42 -20.30
C ILE A 72 -76.75 25.51 -19.31
N ILE A 73 -77.34 26.70 -19.20
CA ILE A 73 -78.52 26.97 -18.38
C ILE A 73 -79.71 27.17 -19.32
N ILE A 74 -80.71 26.31 -19.21
CA ILE A 74 -81.98 26.43 -19.94
C ILE A 74 -83.05 26.85 -18.93
N GLU A 75 -83.62 28.03 -19.12
CA GLU A 75 -84.73 28.55 -18.31
C GLU A 75 -86.03 28.46 -19.10
N LYS A 76 -87.02 27.78 -18.53
CA LYS A 76 -88.36 27.67 -19.08
C LYS A 76 -89.34 28.40 -18.17
N LYS A 77 -89.97 29.44 -18.69
CA LYS A 77 -91.03 30.19 -18.00
C LYS A 77 -92.40 29.74 -18.48
N PHE A 78 -93.34 29.57 -17.56
CA PHE A 78 -94.73 29.24 -17.88
C PHE A 78 -95.68 29.83 -16.83
N LEU A 79 -96.94 30.06 -17.22
CA LEU A 79 -98.00 30.54 -16.34
C LEU A 79 -98.89 29.36 -15.96
N ASP A 80 -99.38 29.36 -14.72
CA ASP A 80 -100.47 28.45 -14.32
C ASP A 80 -101.86 29.06 -14.60
N ASP A 81 -102.92 28.26 -14.38
CA ASP A 81 -104.33 28.66 -14.57
C ASP A 81 -104.77 29.84 -13.68
N LYS A 82 -103.93 30.30 -12.75
CA LYS A 82 -104.15 31.43 -11.84
C LYS A 82 -103.21 32.61 -12.13
N ASP A 83 -102.59 32.64 -13.31
CA ASP A 83 -101.65 33.67 -13.75
C ASP A 83 -100.41 33.81 -12.86
N HIS A 84 -99.99 32.74 -12.16
CA HIS A 84 -98.72 32.73 -11.44
C HIS A 84 -97.57 32.33 -12.38
N GLU A 85 -96.49 33.13 -12.41
CA GLU A 85 -95.27 32.82 -13.18
C GLU A 85 -94.44 31.77 -12.46
N HIS A 86 -94.20 30.66 -13.16
CA HIS A 86 -93.31 29.57 -12.73
C HIS A 86 -92.08 29.55 -13.64
N THR A 87 -90.93 29.24 -13.06
CA THR A 87 -89.66 29.10 -13.79
C THR A 87 -89.03 27.77 -13.45
N ASP A 88 -88.82 26.94 -14.48
CA ASP A 88 -88.04 25.71 -14.39
C ASP A 88 -86.65 25.94 -14.99
N THR A 89 -85.60 25.55 -14.26
CA THR A 89 -84.22 25.65 -14.74
C THR A 89 -83.59 24.27 -14.87
N ILE A 90 -83.02 23.99 -16.05
CA ILE A 90 -82.21 22.79 -16.31
C ILE A 90 -80.76 23.24 -16.53
N ARG A 91 -79.82 22.63 -15.81
CA ARG A 91 -78.37 22.88 -15.97
C ARG A 91 -77.70 21.65 -16.55
N ILE A 92 -76.96 21.83 -17.63
CA ILE A 92 -76.24 20.75 -18.32
C ILE A 92 -74.74 21.12 -18.31
N PRO A 93 -73.88 20.39 -17.58
CA PRO A 93 -72.45 20.60 -17.63
C PRO A 93 -71.90 20.17 -19.00
N ILE A 94 -71.01 20.98 -19.59
CA ILE A 94 -70.42 20.72 -20.92
C ILE A 94 -68.94 20.38 -20.79
N THR A 95 -68.19 21.21 -20.09
CA THR A 95 -66.75 21.02 -19.89
C THR A 95 -66.36 21.33 -18.45
N GLU A 96 -65.33 20.61 -17.97
CA GLU A 96 -64.69 20.85 -16.69
C GLU A 96 -63.17 20.74 -16.90
N GLU A 97 -62.43 21.75 -16.48
CA GLU A 97 -60.96 21.69 -16.51
C GLU A 97 -60.41 20.82 -15.37
N HIS A 98 -59.44 19.97 -15.71
CA HIS A 98 -58.71 19.12 -14.77
C HIS A 98 -57.25 19.55 -14.67
N ILE A 99 -56.71 19.56 -13.44
CA ILE A 99 -55.31 19.91 -13.18
C ILE A 99 -54.46 18.64 -13.07
N GLU A 100 -53.36 18.57 -13.81
CA GLU A 100 -52.31 17.56 -13.66
C GLU A 100 -51.02 18.21 -13.14
N ILE A 101 -50.43 17.62 -12.09
CA ILE A 101 -49.20 18.14 -11.46
C ILE A 101 -48.10 17.10 -11.60
N THR A 102 -47.05 17.44 -12.35
CA THR A 102 -45.86 16.60 -12.52
C THR A 102 -44.61 17.31 -11.99
N LYS A 103 -43.77 16.59 -11.24
CA LYS A 103 -42.49 17.08 -10.73
C LYS A 103 -41.35 16.49 -11.55
N HIS A 104 -40.43 17.34 -11.99
CA HIS A 104 -39.20 16.93 -12.66
C HIS A 104 -38.00 17.12 -11.74
N PRO A 105 -37.16 16.09 -11.52
CA PRO A 105 -35.94 16.23 -10.73
C PRO A 105 -34.92 17.08 -11.49
N VAL A 106 -34.24 17.98 -10.78
CA VAL A 106 -33.17 18.81 -11.33
C VAL A 106 -31.93 18.65 -10.46
N VAL A 107 -30.77 18.44 -11.09
CA VAL A 107 -29.47 18.44 -10.40
C VAL A 107 -29.05 19.88 -10.21
N LEU A 108 -28.87 20.29 -8.95
CA LEU A 108 -28.47 21.65 -8.60
C LEU A 108 -26.95 21.79 -8.53
N GLU A 109 -26.28 20.81 -7.92
CA GLU A 109 -24.86 20.86 -7.62
C GLU A 109 -24.24 19.46 -7.69
N ASN A 110 -22.98 19.41 -8.13
CA ASN A 110 -22.13 18.23 -8.04
C ASN A 110 -21.02 18.50 -7.04
N VAL A 111 -20.80 17.56 -6.12
CA VAL A 111 -19.74 17.64 -5.12
C VAL A 111 -18.75 16.52 -5.39
N ASP A 112 -17.51 16.89 -5.67
CA ASP A 112 -16.43 15.94 -5.92
C ASP A 112 -15.56 15.72 -4.67
N ILE A 113 -15.23 14.46 -4.39
CA ILE A 113 -14.44 14.06 -3.22
C ILE A 113 -13.18 13.36 -3.69
N TYR A 114 -12.02 13.88 -3.26
CA TYR A 114 -10.72 13.35 -3.66
C TYR A 114 -9.83 13.04 -2.47
N ASN A 115 -9.10 11.93 -2.57
CA ASN A 115 -8.04 11.60 -1.63
C ASN A 115 -6.71 12.17 -2.12
N LYS A 116 -6.11 13.07 -1.35
CA LYS A 116 -4.77 13.59 -1.62
C LYS A 116 -3.74 12.82 -0.80
N LYS A 117 -2.81 12.13 -1.47
CA LYS A 117 -1.65 11.51 -0.82
C LYS A 117 -0.54 12.55 -0.68
N SER A 118 -0.04 12.76 0.54
CA SER A 118 1.19 13.52 0.81
C SER A 118 2.27 12.59 1.35
N GLN A 119 3.53 12.91 1.07
CA GLN A 119 4.69 12.21 1.60
C GLN A 119 5.37 13.11 2.62
N ASP A 120 5.55 12.58 3.83
CA ASP A 120 6.35 13.22 4.87
C ASP A 120 7.65 12.43 5.06
N ILE A 121 8.77 13.13 5.17
CA ILE A 121 10.08 12.53 5.41
C ILE A 121 10.35 12.55 6.92
N LYS A 122 10.60 11.37 7.50
CA LYS A 122 11.05 11.22 8.88
C LYS A 122 12.49 10.74 8.91
N GLN A 123 13.34 11.44 9.67
CA GLN A 123 14.72 11.01 9.94
C GLN A 123 14.72 10.08 11.15
N ILE A 124 15.36 8.92 11.01
CA ILE A 124 15.52 7.93 12.08
C ILE A 124 17.01 7.60 12.16
N GLU A 125 17.61 7.80 13.32
CA GLU A 125 19.00 7.44 13.59
C GLU A 125 19.06 6.08 14.26
N VAL A 126 19.84 5.15 13.69
CA VAL A 126 20.06 3.81 14.23
C VAL A 126 21.56 3.50 14.22
N THR A 127 22.10 3.09 15.37
CA THR A 127 23.50 2.67 15.50
C THR A 127 23.61 1.16 15.30
N LEU A 128 24.43 0.73 14.33
CA LEU A 128 24.71 -0.68 14.07
C LEU A 128 26.09 -1.06 14.59
N LYS A 129 26.22 -2.28 15.13
CA LYS A 129 27.47 -2.83 15.64
C LYS A 129 28.12 -3.76 14.62
N LYS A 130 29.45 -3.75 14.62
CA LYS A 130 30.29 -4.65 13.83
C LYS A 130 31.46 -5.12 14.67
N GLU A 131 31.64 -6.43 14.74
CA GLU A 131 32.78 -7.05 15.41
C GLU A 131 34.01 -7.00 14.50
N LYS A 132 35.16 -6.63 15.06
CA LYS A 132 36.46 -6.61 14.39
C LYS A 132 37.43 -7.50 15.14
N LEU A 133 38.14 -8.38 14.43
CA LEU A 133 39.18 -9.21 15.02
C LEU A 133 40.38 -8.34 15.38
N ARG A 134 40.87 -8.47 16.61
CA ARG A 134 42.13 -7.86 17.05
C ARG A 134 42.98 -8.91 17.74
N ILE A 135 44.15 -9.20 17.18
CA ILE A 135 45.08 -10.22 17.66
C ILE A 135 46.20 -9.51 18.42
N GLN A 136 46.51 -9.97 19.64
CA GLN A 136 47.67 -9.53 20.42
C GLN A 136 48.49 -10.78 20.79
N THR A 137 49.80 -10.72 20.59
CA THR A 137 50.72 -11.83 20.85
C THR A 137 51.77 -11.45 21.90
N HIS A 138 52.18 -12.43 22.71
CA HIS A 138 53.28 -12.30 23.66
C HIS A 138 54.30 -13.42 23.42
N GLY A 139 55.60 -13.13 23.55
CA GLY A 139 56.69 -14.07 23.22
C GLY A 139 56.93 -14.20 21.70
N ASP A 140 57.50 -15.33 21.26
CA ASP A 140 57.89 -15.59 19.85
C ASP A 140 56.73 -16.05 18.94
N ALA A 141 55.50 -15.58 19.20
CA ALA A 141 54.33 -15.96 18.43
C ALA A 141 54.28 -15.25 17.07
N LYS A 142 54.08 -16.03 15.99
CA LYS A 142 54.02 -15.57 14.59
C LYS A 142 52.57 -15.51 14.10
N VAL A 143 52.06 -14.32 13.80
CA VAL A 143 50.73 -14.11 13.18
C VAL A 143 50.91 -14.03 11.66
N ILE A 144 50.06 -14.75 10.93
CA ILE A 144 49.96 -14.69 9.46
C ILE A 144 48.55 -14.16 9.18
N ASP A 145 48.45 -12.95 8.63
CA ASP A 145 47.19 -12.30 8.24
C ASP A 145 47.20 -12.09 6.73
N ASP A 146 46.21 -12.66 6.04
CA ASP A 146 46.09 -12.63 4.59
C ASP A 146 45.09 -11.54 4.11
N GLN A 147 44.58 -10.68 5.01
CA GLN A 147 43.63 -9.63 4.65
C GLN A 147 44.37 -8.37 4.15
N ALA A 148 44.56 -8.27 2.83
CA ALA A 148 44.93 -7.01 2.18
C ALA A 148 43.76 -6.00 2.26
N ASP A 149 44.09 -4.76 2.66
CA ASP A 149 43.18 -3.65 2.89
C ASP A 149 42.16 -3.40 1.75
N ASP A 150 40.87 -3.68 1.99
CA ASP A 150 39.79 -3.27 1.09
C ASP A 150 39.28 -1.87 1.46
N TYR A 151 40.06 -0.85 1.08
CA TYR A 151 39.61 0.53 1.00
C TYR A 151 39.41 0.89 -0.49
N HIS A 152 38.19 0.74 -1.04
CA HIS A 152 37.59 1.74 -1.94
C HIS A 152 36.13 1.46 -2.36
N LEU A 153 35.27 2.43 -2.04
CA LEU A 153 34.05 2.87 -2.73
C LEU A 153 33.02 1.82 -3.22
N SER A 154 31.89 1.80 -2.52
CA SER A 154 30.61 2.11 -3.18
C SER A 154 29.91 3.26 -2.45
N LYS A 155 30.38 4.49 -2.72
CA LYS A 155 29.46 5.64 -2.71
C LYS A 155 28.44 5.39 -3.83
N ASN A 156 27.17 5.59 -3.52
CA ASN A 156 25.99 5.43 -4.37
C ASN A 156 25.53 4.00 -4.69
N LEU A 157 24.68 3.47 -3.82
CA LEU A 157 23.51 2.72 -4.27
C LEU A 157 22.34 2.82 -3.27
N PHE A 158 21.94 4.04 -2.89
CA PHE A 158 20.64 4.25 -2.26
C PHE A 158 19.91 5.44 -2.90
N GLN A 159 19.90 5.46 -4.23
CA GLN A 159 18.65 5.75 -4.93
C GLN A 159 17.89 4.42 -5.02
N GLN A 160 17.54 3.82 -3.88
CA GLN A 160 16.46 2.85 -3.89
C GLN A 160 15.21 3.72 -4.03
N THR A 161 14.79 3.91 -5.28
CA THR A 161 13.46 4.36 -5.59
C THR A 161 12.52 3.51 -4.75
N ILE A 162 11.89 4.13 -3.74
CA ILE A 162 10.76 3.51 -3.06
C ILE A 162 9.74 3.30 -4.18
N SER A 163 9.64 2.07 -4.69
CA SER A 163 8.57 1.68 -5.60
C SER A 163 7.29 1.81 -4.78
N CYS A 164 6.68 2.98 -4.86
CA CYS A 164 5.26 3.09 -4.60
C CYS A 164 4.63 2.32 -5.75
N ASP A 165 4.32 1.05 -5.53
CA ASP A 165 3.42 0.28 -6.38
C ASP A 165 2.08 1.01 -6.41
N ASN A 166 1.98 1.96 -7.33
CA ASN A 166 0.75 2.57 -7.77
C ASN A 166 0.11 1.58 -8.73
N GLN A 167 -0.53 0.55 -8.18
CA GLN A 167 -1.66 -0.05 -8.88
C GLN A 167 -2.84 0.90 -8.76
N SER A 168 -2.81 1.92 -9.63
CA SER A 168 -4.03 2.55 -10.14
C SER A 168 -4.49 1.66 -11.28
N MET A 169 -5.50 0.83 -11.05
CA MET A 169 -6.27 0.20 -12.12
C MET A 169 -7.52 1.06 -12.39
N PRO A 170 -7.93 1.13 -13.67
CA PRO A 170 -8.90 2.10 -14.19
C PRO A 170 -10.33 1.94 -13.67
#